data_AF-A0A914SDK4-F1
#
_entry.id   AF-A0A914SDK4-F1
#
_cell.length_a   1.000
_cell.length_b   1.000
_cell.length_c   1.000
_cell.angle_alpha   90.00
_cell.angle_beta   90.00
_cell.angle_gamma   90.00
#
_symmetry.space_group_name_H-M   'P 1'
#
loop_
_entity.id
_entity.type
_entity.pdbx_description
1 polymer ?
#
loop_
_entity_poly.entity_id
_entity_poly.type
_entity_poly.pdbx_seq_one_letter_code
_entity_poly.pdbx_strand_id
1 'polypeptide(L)'
;MFVQDVINLIHRIPHVNFRFRSVSDVFNYDLQSEYAQAIAIFAIFSLLFGLLLLLIITITWVCQCCLRKETNQRSRRRIRNFTIGLFTISVICFALLGGCLYGNERINRSVAKSVNGLEDVFRNLKLAASQVNIIRDTQENATKHVDDLVKLIDKKTRETPDYNKTLLEEVDSALTAVSDHVDDVKNKLLNVNVTLTDIKKIEKAKLYVDRFEYDRLF
;
A
#
# COMPACT_ATOMS: atom_id res chain seq x y z
N MET A 1 -5.25 -24.51 -1.37
CA MET A 1 -4.46 -25.28 -0.38
C MET A 1 -2.98 -24.90 -0.49
N PHE A 2 -2.27 -25.27 -1.58
CA PHE A 2 -0.85 -24.91 -1.80
C PHE A 2 -0.48 -23.43 -1.61
N VAL A 3 -1.33 -22.49 -2.03
CA VAL A 3 -1.05 -21.04 -1.91
C VAL A 3 -1.08 -20.59 -0.44
N GLN A 4 -2.00 -21.12 0.37
CA GLN A 4 -2.08 -20.79 1.80
C GLN A 4 -0.88 -21.35 2.56
N ASP A 5 -0.44 -22.55 2.20
CA ASP A 5 0.72 -23.20 2.81
C ASP A 5 2.02 -22.46 2.47
N VAL A 6 2.14 -21.96 1.23
CA VAL A 6 3.28 -21.10 0.81
C VAL A 6 3.24 -19.75 1.52
N ILE A 7 2.08 -19.13 1.68
CA ILE A 7 1.94 -17.87 2.43
C ILE A 7 2.33 -18.07 3.90
N ASN A 8 1.85 -19.14 4.53
CA ASN A 8 2.22 -19.48 5.91
C ASN A 8 3.71 -19.80 6.05
N LEU A 9 4.32 -20.42 5.03
CA LEU A 9 5.75 -20.70 5.01
C LEU A 9 6.57 -19.41 4.87
N ILE A 10 6.14 -18.48 4.01
CA ILE A 10 6.80 -17.18 3.83
C ILE A 10 6.66 -16.31 5.09
N HIS A 11 5.49 -16.30 5.73
CA HIS A 11 5.27 -15.64 7.02
C HIS A 11 6.10 -16.24 8.17
N ARG A 12 6.64 -17.45 8.01
CA ARG A 12 7.50 -18.10 9.00
C ARG A 12 8.99 -17.79 8.80
N ILE A 13 9.36 -17.13 7.70
CA ILE A 13 10.74 -16.73 7.42
C ILE A 13 11.01 -15.46 8.25
N PRO A 14 11.94 -15.51 9.22
CA PRO A 14 12.24 -14.33 10.01
C PRO A 14 12.83 -13.23 9.12
N HIS A 15 12.17 -12.07 9.11
CA HIS A 15 12.70 -10.86 8.49
C HIS A 15 13.94 -10.44 9.29
N VAL A 16 15.13 -10.61 8.70
CA VAL A 16 16.41 -10.34 9.36
C VAL A 16 16.98 -9.00 8.93
N ASN A 17 17.37 -8.16 9.88
CA ASN A 17 18.01 -6.88 9.59
C ASN A 17 19.53 -7.03 9.21
N PHE A 18 20.26 -5.99 8.73
CA PHE A 18 21.74 -6.10 8.48
C PHE A 18 22.53 -6.45 9.76
N ARG A 19 21.90 -6.35 10.94
CA ARG A 19 22.44 -6.78 12.24
C ARG A 19 22.03 -8.20 12.66
N PHE A 20 21.42 -8.98 11.76
CA PHE A 20 20.94 -10.36 12.00
C PHE A 20 19.98 -10.49 13.20
N ARG A 21 19.17 -9.46 13.46
CA ARG A 21 18.07 -9.51 14.44
C ARG A 21 16.74 -9.71 13.72
N SER A 22 15.86 -10.49 14.33
CA SER A 22 14.48 -10.69 13.87
C SER A 22 13.71 -9.37 14.03
N VAL A 23 13.12 -8.89 12.94
CA VAL A 23 12.31 -7.68 12.87
C VAL A 23 10.83 -8.06 13.00
N SER A 24 10.03 -7.20 13.61
CA SER A 24 8.57 -7.38 13.73
C SER A 24 7.88 -7.36 12.35
N ASP A 25 6.90 -8.25 12.13
CA ASP A 25 6.10 -8.39 10.89
C ASP A 25 5.16 -7.20 10.58
N VAL A 26 5.34 -6.05 11.23
CA VAL A 26 4.52 -4.87 10.96
C VAL A 26 5.03 -4.20 9.70
N PHE A 27 4.23 -4.23 8.64
CA PHE A 27 4.54 -3.62 7.35
C PHE A 27 4.71 -2.11 7.53
N ASN A 28 5.96 -1.63 7.52
CA ASN A 28 6.29 -0.22 7.65
C ASN A 28 6.85 0.30 6.32
N TYR A 29 6.20 1.32 5.76
CA TYR A 29 6.54 1.92 4.45
C TYR A 29 7.77 2.83 4.49
N ASP A 30 8.38 3.02 5.67
CA ASP A 30 9.56 3.85 5.78
C ASP A 30 10.76 3.18 5.09
N LEU A 31 11.36 3.88 4.12
CA LEU A 31 12.52 3.43 3.33
C LEU A 31 13.77 3.24 4.21
N GLN A 32 13.81 3.85 5.39
CA GLN A 32 14.86 3.64 6.40
C GLN A 32 14.51 2.56 7.44
N SER A 33 13.38 1.87 7.30
CA SER A 33 12.97 0.84 8.25
C SER A 33 13.81 -0.44 8.13
N GLU A 34 13.94 -1.14 9.26
CA GLU A 34 14.59 -2.46 9.35
C GLU A 34 13.94 -3.51 8.43
N TYR A 35 12.68 -3.29 8.04
CA TYR A 35 11.94 -4.15 7.11
C TYR A 35 12.41 -4.00 5.65
N ALA A 36 12.62 -2.75 5.19
CA ALA A 36 13.18 -2.49 3.86
C ALA A 36 14.60 -3.07 3.72
N GLN A 37 15.35 -3.04 4.80
CA GLN A 37 16.70 -3.60 4.91
C GLN A 37 16.71 -5.13 4.77
N ALA A 38 15.77 -5.82 5.43
CA ALA A 38 15.59 -7.26 5.29
C ALA A 38 15.25 -7.68 3.85
N ILE A 39 14.33 -6.95 3.21
CA ILE A 39 13.95 -7.20 1.81
C ILE A 39 15.15 -6.98 0.87
N ALA A 40 15.94 -5.92 1.10
CA ALA A 40 17.13 -5.64 0.32
C ALA A 40 18.17 -6.78 0.42
N ILE A 41 18.38 -7.35 1.61
CA ILE A 41 19.26 -8.51 1.80
C ILE A 41 18.77 -9.71 0.98
N PHE A 42 17.48 -10.04 1.04
CA PHE A 42 16.91 -11.14 0.26
C PHE A 42 17.04 -10.91 -1.25
N ALA A 43 16.81 -9.70 -1.72
CA ALA A 43 16.98 -9.33 -3.12
C ALA A 43 18.44 -9.48 -3.58
N ILE A 44 19.40 -8.97 -2.79
CA ILE A 44 20.83 -9.09 -3.08
C ILE A 44 21.27 -10.56 -3.06
N PHE A 45 20.82 -11.34 -2.07
CA PHE A 45 21.13 -12.76 -1.98
C PHE A 45 20.60 -13.53 -3.19
N SER A 46 19.35 -13.26 -3.59
CA SER A 46 18.74 -13.87 -4.78
C SER A 46 19.50 -13.50 -6.06
N LEU A 47 19.94 -12.24 -6.20
CA LEU A 47 20.75 -11.79 -7.34
C LEU A 47 22.13 -12.45 -7.37
N LEU A 48 22.84 -12.48 -6.24
CA LEU A 48 24.15 -13.13 -6.12
C LEU A 48 24.05 -14.64 -6.41
N PHE A 49 23.01 -15.29 -5.90
CA PHE A 49 22.76 -16.71 -6.16
C PHE A 49 22.49 -16.96 -7.65
N GLY A 50 21.66 -16.12 -8.29
CA GLY A 50 21.42 -16.18 -9.73
C GLY A 50 22.70 -15.97 -10.55
N LEU A 51 23.53 -14.99 -10.19
CA LEU A 51 24.80 -14.72 -10.85
C LEU A 51 25.79 -15.89 -10.70
N LEU A 52 25.88 -16.48 -9.50
CA LEU A 52 26.72 -17.64 -9.24
C LEU A 52 26.31 -18.84 -10.11
N LEU A 53 25.00 -19.11 -10.22
CA LEU A 53 24.48 -20.17 -11.08
C LEU A 53 24.82 -19.93 -12.55
N LEU A 54 24.67 -18.70 -13.04
CA LEU A 54 25.00 -18.33 -14.41
C LEU A 54 26.50 -18.48 -14.71
N LEU A 55 27.35 -18.12 -13.75
CA LEU A 55 28.80 -18.30 -13.83
C LEU A 55 29.18 -19.79 -13.88
N ILE A 56 28.56 -20.62 -13.05
CA ILE A 56 28.78 -22.08 -13.08
C ILE A 56 28.35 -22.66 -14.42
N ILE A 57 27.19 -22.25 -14.97
CA ILE A 57 26.74 -22.70 -16.30
C ILE A 57 27.75 -22.31 -17.39
N THR A 58 28.28 -21.08 -17.34
CA THR A 58 29.25 -20.59 -18.33
C THR A 58 30.58 -21.35 -18.27
N ILE A 59 31.16 -21.52 -17.08
CA ILE A 59 32.40 -22.27 -16.89
C ILE A 59 32.23 -23.70 -17.41
N THR A 60 31.09 -24.29 -17.14
CA THR A 60 30.85 -25.70 -17.46
C THR A 60 30.58 -25.93 -18.93
N TRP A 61 29.96 -24.97 -19.63
CA TRP A 61 29.92 -24.90 -21.08
C TRP A 61 31.32 -24.84 -21.69
N VAL A 62 32.19 -23.95 -21.19
CA VAL A 62 33.58 -23.83 -21.65
C VAL A 62 34.35 -25.13 -21.40
N CYS A 63 34.23 -25.71 -20.20
CA CYS A 63 34.87 -26.98 -19.87
C CYS A 63 34.41 -28.11 -20.78
N GLN A 64 33.11 -28.24 -21.10
CA GLN A 64 32.62 -29.26 -22.03
C GLN A 64 33.15 -29.05 -23.46
N CYS A 65 33.18 -27.80 -23.94
CA CYS A 65 33.76 -27.46 -25.25
C CYS A 65 35.25 -27.81 -25.32
N CYS A 66 36.01 -27.52 -24.25
CA CYS A 66 37.43 -27.85 -24.17
C CYS A 66 37.67 -29.38 -24.02
N LEU A 67 36.90 -30.08 -23.19
CA LEU A 67 37.03 -31.54 -22.98
C LEU A 67 36.68 -32.35 -24.23
N ARG A 68 35.74 -31.87 -25.05
CA ARG A 68 35.42 -32.47 -26.35
C ARG A 68 36.64 -32.50 -27.29
N LYS A 69 37.63 -31.64 -27.06
CA LYS A 69 38.85 -31.51 -27.87
C LYS A 69 39.99 -32.45 -27.42
N GLU A 70 39.96 -32.98 -26.19
CA GLU A 70 41.07 -33.72 -25.57
C GLU A 70 40.77 -35.19 -25.25
N THR A 71 40.17 -35.94 -26.19
CA THR A 71 39.81 -37.33 -25.93
C THR A 71 41.03 -38.26 -25.86
N ASN A 72 41.50 -38.54 -24.64
CA ASN A 72 42.35 -39.69 -24.31
C ASN A 72 41.79 -40.45 -23.07
N GLN A 73 41.86 -41.78 -23.10
CA GLN A 73 40.90 -42.75 -22.51
C GLN A 73 40.66 -42.77 -20.98
N ARG A 74 41.39 -42.02 -20.14
CA ARG A 74 41.27 -42.10 -18.65
C ARG A 74 40.14 -41.25 -18.02
N SER A 75 39.44 -40.42 -18.80
CA SER A 75 38.54 -39.37 -18.29
C SER A 75 37.04 -39.74 -18.15
N ARG A 76 36.59 -40.91 -18.65
CA ARG A 76 35.13 -41.23 -18.76
C ARG A 76 34.30 -41.13 -17.48
N ARG A 77 34.81 -41.56 -16.32
CA ARG A 77 34.04 -41.50 -15.05
C ARG A 77 33.92 -40.07 -14.50
N ARG A 78 34.98 -39.27 -14.64
CA ARG A 78 34.99 -37.88 -14.18
C ARG A 78 34.07 -37.03 -15.05
N ILE A 79 34.11 -37.24 -16.37
CA ILE A 79 33.20 -36.60 -17.34
C ILE A 79 31.74 -36.88 -17.00
N ARG A 80 31.38 -38.15 -16.72
CA ARG A 80 30.00 -38.53 -16.39
C ARG A 80 29.46 -37.82 -15.15
N ASN A 81 30.26 -37.70 -14.09
CA ASN A 81 29.84 -37.02 -12.86
C ASN A 81 29.68 -35.51 -13.07
N PHE A 82 30.56 -34.90 -13.86
CA PHE A 82 30.38 -33.49 -14.26
C PHE A 82 29.09 -33.32 -15.07
N THR A 83 28.85 -34.11 -16.12
CA THR A 83 27.64 -34.02 -16.95
C THR A 83 26.35 -34.14 -16.13
N ILE A 84 26.29 -35.05 -15.15
CA ILE A 84 25.13 -35.20 -14.26
C ILE A 84 24.95 -33.95 -13.39
N GLY A 85 26.03 -33.41 -12.81
CA GLY A 85 25.97 -32.17 -12.03
C GLY A 85 25.43 -30.98 -12.84
N LEU A 86 25.81 -30.88 -14.12
CA LEU A 86 25.34 -29.81 -15.01
C LEU A 86 23.88 -29.93 -15.38
N PHE A 87 23.43 -31.15 -15.62
CA PHE A 87 22.02 -31.41 -15.86
C PHE A 87 21.18 -30.97 -14.65
N THR A 88 21.60 -31.34 -13.43
CA THR A 88 20.93 -30.93 -12.20
C THR A 88 20.90 -29.41 -12.02
N ILE A 89 22.02 -28.72 -12.26
CA ILE A 89 22.10 -27.25 -12.15
C ILE A 89 21.21 -26.57 -13.19
N SER A 90 21.17 -27.09 -14.42
CA SER A 90 20.29 -26.57 -15.48
C SER A 90 18.82 -26.67 -15.10
N VAL A 91 18.39 -27.83 -14.55
CA VAL A 91 17.02 -28.03 -14.07
C VAL A 91 16.66 -27.04 -12.97
N ILE A 92 17.56 -26.83 -12.00
CA ILE A 92 17.36 -25.84 -10.92
C ILE A 92 17.26 -24.42 -11.48
N CYS A 93 18.11 -24.07 -12.45
CA CYS A 93 18.10 -22.75 -13.09
C CYS A 93 16.76 -22.50 -13.83
N PHE A 94 16.26 -23.48 -14.59
CA PHE A 94 14.97 -23.36 -15.25
C PHE A 94 13.81 -23.23 -14.25
N ALA A 95 13.85 -23.96 -13.13
CA ALA A 95 12.86 -23.82 -12.07
C ALA A 95 12.87 -22.41 -11.44
N LEU A 96 14.07 -21.86 -11.19
CA LEU A 96 14.23 -20.50 -10.67
C LEU A 96 13.78 -19.44 -11.67
N LEU A 97 14.17 -19.56 -12.94
CA LEU A 97 13.72 -18.65 -14.00
C LEU A 97 12.20 -18.68 -14.15
N GLY A 98 11.59 -19.87 -14.11
CA GLY A 98 10.14 -20.02 -14.11
C GLY A 98 9.48 -19.36 -12.91
N GLY A 99 10.07 -19.52 -11.71
CA GLY A 99 9.63 -18.84 -10.49
C GLY A 99 9.73 -17.31 -10.59
N CYS A 100 10.83 -16.77 -11.12
CA CYS A 100 11.04 -15.34 -11.31
C CYS A 100 10.06 -14.75 -12.33
N LEU A 101 9.84 -15.43 -13.47
CA LEU A 101 8.86 -15.01 -14.49
C LEU A 101 7.44 -15.03 -13.94
N TYR A 102 7.06 -16.10 -13.24
CA TYR A 102 5.76 -16.22 -12.61
C TYR A 102 5.55 -15.15 -11.52
N GLY A 103 6.57 -14.91 -10.70
CA GLY A 103 6.58 -13.85 -9.71
C GLY A 103 6.41 -12.48 -10.35
N ASN A 104 7.14 -12.20 -11.43
CA ASN A 104 7.04 -10.94 -12.16
C ASN A 104 5.62 -10.70 -12.69
N GLU A 105 5.01 -11.69 -13.35
CA GLU A 105 3.63 -11.60 -13.85
C GLU A 105 2.61 -11.38 -12.72
N ARG A 106 2.77 -12.12 -11.60
CA ARG A 106 1.89 -12.01 -10.43
C ARG A 106 2.00 -10.64 -9.77
N ILE A 107 3.22 -10.13 -9.58
CA ILE A 107 3.47 -8.80 -9.00
C ILE A 107 2.90 -7.73 -9.92
N ASN A 108 3.21 -7.79 -11.22
CA ASN A 108 2.69 -6.83 -12.20
C ASN A 108 1.15 -6.78 -12.20
N ARG A 109 0.49 -7.94 -12.21
CA ARG A 109 -0.98 -8.01 -12.12
C ARG A 109 -1.51 -7.48 -10.79
N SER A 110 -0.79 -7.70 -9.70
CA SER A 110 -1.18 -7.21 -8.37
C SER A 110 -1.05 -5.70 -8.28
N VAL A 111 0.05 -5.14 -8.79
CA VAL A 111 0.27 -3.70 -8.89
C VAL A 111 -0.80 -3.06 -9.76
N ALA A 112 -1.10 -3.61 -10.94
CA ALA A 112 -2.16 -3.10 -11.81
C ALA A 112 -3.54 -3.08 -11.11
N LYS A 113 -3.89 -4.13 -10.36
CA LYS A 113 -5.13 -4.14 -9.56
C LYS A 113 -5.13 -3.08 -8.47
N SER A 114 -4.01 -2.85 -7.80
CA SER A 114 -3.89 -1.82 -6.77
C SER A 114 -4.02 -0.41 -7.36
N VAL A 115 -3.44 -0.16 -8.54
CA VAL A 115 -3.56 1.13 -9.25
C VAL A 115 -5.01 1.38 -9.65
N ASN A 116 -5.70 0.37 -10.19
CA ASN A 116 -7.12 0.48 -10.53
C ASN A 116 -7.99 0.74 -9.29
N GLY A 117 -7.73 0.02 -8.18
CA GLY A 117 -8.43 0.25 -6.92
C GLY A 117 -8.18 1.65 -6.36
N LEU A 118 -6.96 2.18 -6.50
CA LEU A 118 -6.61 3.53 -6.09
C LEU A 118 -7.35 4.59 -6.93
N GLU A 119 -7.54 4.34 -8.23
CA GLU A 119 -8.35 5.21 -9.10
C GLU A 119 -9.82 5.26 -8.67
N ASP A 120 -10.42 4.12 -8.32
CA ASP A 120 -11.77 4.08 -7.77
C ASP A 120 -11.87 4.85 -6.44
N VAL A 121 -10.86 4.75 -5.57
CA VAL A 121 -10.78 5.53 -4.33
C VAL A 121 -10.74 7.03 -4.65
N PHE A 122 -9.90 7.47 -5.58
CA PHE A 122 -9.84 8.88 -5.98
C PHE A 122 -11.18 9.38 -6.56
N ARG A 123 -11.85 8.57 -7.38
CA ARG A 123 -13.19 8.92 -7.91
C ARG A 123 -14.20 9.09 -6.78
N ASN A 124 -14.26 8.15 -5.85
CA ASN A 124 -15.18 8.21 -4.71
C ASN A 124 -14.87 9.40 -3.79
N LEU A 125 -13.60 9.76 -3.62
CA LEU A 125 -13.20 10.93 -2.85
C LEU A 125 -13.56 12.24 -3.53
N LYS A 126 -13.47 12.31 -4.86
CA LYS A 126 -13.95 13.48 -5.61
C LYS A 126 -15.45 13.69 -5.42
N LEU A 127 -16.22 12.60 -5.36
CA LEU A 127 -17.65 12.64 -5.00
C LEU A 127 -17.87 13.03 -3.52
N ALA A 128 -17.05 12.52 -2.60
CA ALA A 128 -17.14 12.92 -1.19
C ALA A 128 -16.81 14.41 -1.00
N ALA A 129 -15.80 14.92 -1.71
CA ALA A 129 -15.42 16.33 -1.67
C ALA A 129 -16.53 17.27 -2.17
N SER A 130 -17.28 16.87 -3.19
CA SER A 130 -18.43 17.67 -3.64
C SER A 130 -19.57 17.64 -2.62
N GLN A 131 -19.81 16.50 -1.97
CA GLN A 131 -20.82 16.39 -0.90
C GLN A 131 -20.45 17.21 0.34
N VAL A 132 -19.16 17.27 0.70
CA VAL A 132 -18.64 18.10 1.81
C VAL A 132 -19.01 19.57 1.64
N ASN A 133 -18.98 20.11 0.42
CA ASN A 133 -19.39 21.50 0.18
C ASN A 133 -20.88 21.72 0.47
N ILE A 134 -21.74 20.78 0.08
CA ILE A 134 -23.18 20.84 0.34
C ILE A 134 -23.46 20.78 1.86
N ILE A 135 -22.75 19.91 2.58
CA ILE A 135 -22.87 19.77 4.03
C ILE A 135 -22.38 21.04 4.73
N ARG A 136 -21.29 21.64 4.25
CA ARG A 136 -20.77 22.92 4.77
C ARG A 136 -21.79 24.04 4.62
N ASP A 137 -22.40 24.17 3.45
CA ASP A 137 -23.41 25.21 3.19
C ASP A 137 -24.68 24.97 4.05
N THR A 138 -25.07 23.70 4.22
CA THR A 138 -26.18 23.30 5.10
C THR A 138 -25.89 23.61 6.57
N GLN A 139 -24.67 23.34 7.02
CA GLN A 139 -24.21 23.63 8.39
C GLN A 139 -24.17 25.13 8.65
N GLU A 140 -23.70 25.94 7.71
CA GLU A 140 -23.70 27.40 7.83
C GLU A 140 -25.13 27.95 7.96
N ASN A 141 -26.05 27.47 7.13
CA ASN A 141 -27.46 27.87 7.18
C ASN A 141 -28.15 27.41 8.47
N ALA A 142 -27.88 26.18 8.93
CA ALA A 142 -28.41 25.67 10.19
C ALA A 142 -27.93 26.51 11.38
N THR A 143 -26.65 26.91 11.39
CA THR A 143 -26.08 27.77 12.44
C THR A 143 -26.77 29.13 12.47
N LYS A 144 -27.02 29.74 11.30
CA LYS A 144 -27.76 31.01 11.20
C LYS A 144 -29.19 30.89 11.73
N HIS A 145 -29.90 29.83 11.35
CA HIS A 145 -31.27 29.61 11.83
C HIS A 145 -31.30 29.39 13.34
N VAL A 146 -30.39 28.59 13.91
CA VAL A 146 -30.29 28.40 15.36
C VAL A 146 -30.07 29.74 16.06
N ASP A 147 -29.14 30.57 15.59
CA ASP A 147 -28.85 31.89 16.16
C ASP A 147 -30.04 32.86 16.06
N ASP A 148 -30.80 32.81 14.95
CA ASP A 148 -32.02 33.59 14.79
C ASP A 148 -33.15 33.10 15.72
N LEU A 149 -33.28 31.78 15.92
CA LEU A 149 -34.23 31.20 16.89
C LEU A 149 -33.86 31.61 18.33
N VAL A 150 -32.58 31.53 18.70
CA VAL A 150 -32.09 32.01 20.02
C VAL A 150 -32.53 33.45 20.21
N LYS A 151 -32.23 34.35 19.27
CA LYS A 151 -32.60 35.78 19.34
C LYS A 151 -34.10 36.01 19.46
N LEU A 152 -34.92 35.23 18.75
CA LEU A 152 -36.38 35.34 18.82
C LEU A 152 -36.93 34.93 20.18
N ILE A 153 -36.43 33.84 20.77
CA ILE A 153 -36.80 33.39 22.11
C ILE A 153 -36.38 34.44 23.14
N ASP A 154 -35.18 34.96 23.02
CA ASP A 154 -34.62 36.00 23.87
C ASP A 154 -35.45 37.29 23.85
N LYS A 155 -35.94 37.68 22.66
CA LYS A 155 -36.84 38.83 22.48
C LYS A 155 -38.22 38.56 23.09
N LYS A 156 -38.81 37.40 22.83
CA LYS A 156 -40.15 37.01 23.32
C LYS A 156 -40.20 36.94 24.86
N THR A 157 -39.11 36.46 25.46
CA THR A 157 -38.94 36.39 26.92
C THR A 157 -38.90 37.78 27.57
N ARG A 158 -38.35 38.78 26.86
CA ARG A 158 -38.31 40.19 27.32
C ARG A 158 -39.65 40.92 27.15
N GLU A 159 -40.43 40.61 26.11
CA GLU A 159 -41.69 41.30 25.80
C GLU A 159 -42.92 40.74 26.55
N THR A 160 -42.90 39.46 26.93
CA THR A 160 -44.03 38.79 27.60
C THR A 160 -43.55 37.94 28.78
N PRO A 161 -43.52 38.48 30.02
CA PRO A 161 -42.99 37.80 31.20
C PRO A 161 -43.88 36.67 31.76
N ASP A 162 -45.06 36.43 31.16
CA ASP A 162 -46.10 35.50 31.65
C ASP A 162 -46.13 34.16 30.87
N TYR A 163 -44.99 33.75 30.29
CA TYR A 163 -44.89 32.48 29.57
C TYR A 163 -44.75 31.29 30.53
N ASN A 164 -45.36 30.15 30.20
CA ASN A 164 -45.19 28.89 30.95
C ASN A 164 -43.71 28.48 30.95
N LYS A 165 -43.04 28.64 32.09
CA LYS A 165 -41.60 28.37 32.29
C LYS A 165 -41.14 27.01 31.74
N THR A 166 -41.99 26.00 31.85
CA THR A 166 -41.72 24.63 31.39
C THR A 166 -41.52 24.53 29.88
N LEU A 167 -42.32 25.27 29.08
CA LEU A 167 -42.19 25.28 27.63
C LEU A 167 -40.92 26.05 27.19
N LEU A 168 -40.53 27.06 27.95
CA LEU A 168 -39.32 27.83 27.66
C LEU A 168 -38.06 27.00 27.92
N GLU A 169 -38.03 26.25 29.03
CA GLU A 169 -36.94 25.33 29.36
C GLU A 169 -36.83 24.18 28.33
N GLU A 170 -37.97 23.66 27.84
CA GLU A 170 -37.98 22.62 26.81
C GLU A 170 -37.43 23.13 25.46
N VAL A 171 -37.80 24.35 25.06
CA VAL A 171 -37.29 24.98 23.84
C VAL A 171 -35.79 25.31 23.97
N ASP A 172 -35.35 25.83 25.11
CA ASP A 172 -33.94 26.13 25.38
C ASP A 172 -33.09 24.86 25.39
N SER A 173 -33.60 23.78 25.99
CA SER A 173 -32.96 22.45 25.96
C SER A 173 -32.86 21.89 24.55
N ALA A 174 -33.94 21.97 23.75
CA ALA A 174 -33.94 21.52 22.36
C ALA A 174 -32.97 22.34 21.49
N LEU A 175 -32.91 23.65 21.70
CA LEU A 175 -32.03 24.55 20.96
C LEU A 175 -30.56 24.31 21.29
N THR A 176 -30.25 24.08 22.57
CA THR A 176 -28.92 23.68 23.01
C THR A 176 -28.50 22.35 22.37
N ALA A 177 -29.38 21.35 22.36
CA ALA A 177 -29.09 20.07 21.72
C ALA A 177 -28.85 20.20 20.20
N VAL A 178 -29.62 21.04 19.51
CA VAL A 178 -29.42 21.30 18.08
C VAL A 178 -28.10 22.04 17.84
N SER A 179 -27.74 23.00 18.69
CA SER A 179 -26.44 23.70 18.64
C SER A 179 -25.28 22.72 18.78
N ASP A 180 -25.35 21.83 19.77
CA ASP A 180 -24.31 20.79 19.99
C ASP A 180 -24.16 19.86 18.78
N HIS A 181 -25.26 19.47 18.14
CA HIS A 181 -25.24 18.66 16.92
C HIS A 181 -24.62 19.40 15.72
N VAL A 182 -24.89 20.70 15.58
CA VAL A 182 -24.30 21.54 14.53
C VAL A 182 -22.78 21.65 14.73
N ASP A 183 -22.32 21.79 15.97
CA ASP A 183 -20.90 21.82 16.30
C ASP A 183 -20.21 20.46 16.10
N ASP A 184 -20.87 19.34 16.41
CA ASP A 184 -20.36 17.99 16.08
C ASP A 184 -20.20 17.80 14.57
N VAL A 185 -21.17 18.23 13.77
CA VAL A 185 -21.10 18.20 12.30
C VAL A 185 -19.93 19.03 11.79
N LYS A 186 -19.72 20.24 12.35
CA LYS A 186 -18.59 21.11 12.01
C LYS A 186 -17.25 20.44 12.30
N ASN A 187 -17.10 19.80 13.45
CA ASN A 187 -15.87 19.09 13.83
C ASN A 187 -15.60 17.89 12.91
N LYS A 188 -16.62 17.10 12.58
CA LYS A 188 -16.50 15.99 11.60
C LYS A 188 -16.10 16.50 10.22
N LEU A 189 -16.64 17.63 9.79
CA LEU A 189 -16.30 18.25 8.50
C LEU A 189 -14.83 18.66 8.42
N LEU A 190 -14.28 19.22 9.51
CA LEU A 190 -12.86 19.56 9.60
C LEU A 190 -11.97 18.32 9.44
N ASN A 191 -12.31 17.23 10.12
CA ASN A 191 -11.57 15.97 10.01
C ASN A 191 -11.59 15.42 8.58
N VAL A 192 -12.75 15.40 7.92
CA VAL A 192 -12.88 14.95 6.53
C VAL A 192 -12.05 15.82 5.58
N ASN A 193 -12.00 17.14 5.82
CA ASN A 193 -11.22 18.05 5.00
C ASN A 193 -9.69 17.82 5.14
N VAL A 194 -9.22 17.49 6.34
CA VAL A 194 -7.81 17.09 6.58
C VAL A 194 -7.50 15.82 5.78
N THR A 195 -8.34 14.79 5.89
CA THR A 195 -8.17 13.54 5.15
C THR A 195 -8.18 13.76 3.62
N LEU A 196 -9.09 14.58 3.11
CA LEU A 196 -9.14 14.96 1.69
C LEU A 196 -7.85 15.66 1.24
N THR A 197 -7.27 16.50 2.09
CA THR A 197 -6.03 17.23 1.77
C THR A 197 -4.84 16.29 1.66
N ASP A 198 -4.71 15.33 2.57
CA ASP A 198 -3.62 14.35 2.50
C ASP A 198 -3.76 13.45 1.27
N ILE A 199 -4.98 13.04 0.93
CA ILE A 199 -5.18 12.19 -0.24
C ILE A 199 -4.94 12.95 -1.56
N LYS A 200 -5.25 14.26 -1.62
CA LYS A 200 -4.85 15.11 -2.76
C LYS A 200 -3.33 15.18 -2.97
N LYS A 201 -2.53 15.08 -1.89
CA LYS A 201 -1.06 14.99 -2.03
C LYS A 201 -0.66 13.67 -2.70
N ILE A 202 -1.33 12.57 -2.37
CA ILE A 202 -1.11 11.26 -2.99
C ILE A 202 -1.51 11.28 -4.47
N GLU A 203 -2.62 11.92 -4.82
CA GLU A 203 -3.05 12.11 -6.21
C GLU A 203 -1.98 12.85 -7.04
N LYS A 204 -1.39 13.93 -6.48
CA LYS A 204 -0.27 14.63 -7.11
C LYS A 204 0.95 13.73 -7.27
N ALA A 205 1.30 12.94 -6.26
CA ALA A 205 2.42 12.01 -6.33
C ALA A 205 2.22 10.97 -7.45
N LYS A 206 1.00 10.45 -7.63
CA LYS A 206 0.64 9.57 -8.76
C LYS A 206 0.92 10.25 -10.10
N LEU A 207 0.46 11.49 -10.29
CA LEU A 207 0.70 12.24 -11.53
C LEU A 207 2.19 12.45 -11.83
N TYR A 208 3.02 12.62 -10.80
CA TYR A 208 4.48 12.67 -10.97
C TYR A 208 5.05 11.35 -11.45
N VAL A 209 4.61 10.22 -10.87
CA VAL A 209 5.05 8.88 -11.28
C VAL A 209 4.63 8.59 -12.72
N ASP A 210 3.37 8.86 -13.09
CA ASP A 210 2.87 8.66 -14.45
C ASP A 210 3.67 9.47 -15.48
N ARG A 211 4.09 10.70 -15.12
CA ARG A 211 4.96 11.53 -15.98
C ARG A 211 6.36 10.92 -16.13
N PHE A 212 6.97 10.42 -15.05
CA PHE A 212 8.27 9.75 -15.11
C PHE A 212 8.24 8.48 -15.95
N GLU A 213 7.14 7.72 -15.92
CA GLU A 213 6.96 6.55 -16.78
C GLU A 213 6.81 6.95 -18.25
N TYR A 214 6.08 8.04 -18.54
CA TYR A 214 5.93 8.56 -19.89
C TYR A 214 7.27 9.03 -20.48
N ASP A 215 8.09 9.74 -19.69
CA ASP A 215 9.42 10.23 -20.10
C ASP A 215 10.45 9.09 -20.29
N ARG A 216 10.19 7.88 -19.77
CA ARG A 216 11.04 6.69 -20.01
C ARG A 216 10.71 5.96 -21.32
N LEU A 217 9.54 6.18 -21.88
CA LEU A 217 9.02 5.48 -23.06
C LEU A 217 9.32 6.23 -24.37
N PHE A 218 9.85 7.45 -24.28
CA PHE A 218 10.29 8.31 -25.40
C PHE A 218 11.76 8.69 -25.24
#